data_AF-A0AAW1LRD1-F1
#
_entry.id   AF-A0AAW1LRD1-F1
#
_cell.length_a   1.000
_cell.length_b   1.000
_cell.length_c   1.000
_cell.angle_alpha   90.00
_cell.angle_beta   90.00
_cell.angle_gamma   90.00
#
_symmetry.space_group_name_H-M   'P 1'
#
loop_
_entity.id
_entity.type
_entity.pdbx_description
1 polymer ?
#
loop_
_entity_poly.entity_id
_entity_poly.type
_entity_poly.pdbx_seq_one_letter_code
_entity_poly.pdbx_strand_id
1 'polypeptide(L)'
;MVKRVCKWEVLQGEVYTYHHHIYFEVGQNARKAVGSTGTYRLLQKQEFAQKLKDHFQKRNRKISPNAFTNTVLDINRKCTVSIPKHIHTMPYWFDEETQKLRTECNKRRRKLTRSHWKKLQEDLENNVWGDGYRIAMRHLNSLPPPYNPTIERKAQILRELFKTSSQRPQMKHVWREEVV
;
A
#
# COMPACT_ATOMS: atom_id res chain seq x y z
N MET A 1 13.34 -29.92 1.19
CA MET A 1 14.44 -28.96 1.44
C MET A 1 15.16 -28.73 0.11
N VAL A 2 15.21 -27.50 -0.43
CA VAL A 2 15.83 -27.24 -1.75
C VAL A 2 17.35 -27.11 -1.56
N LYS A 3 18.11 -27.95 -2.24
CA LYS A 3 19.58 -27.99 -2.19
C LYS A 3 20.18 -27.22 -3.38
N ARG A 4 21.35 -26.61 -3.21
CA ARG A 4 22.02 -25.85 -4.28
C ARG A 4 22.82 -26.82 -5.14
N VAL A 5 22.70 -26.73 -6.47
CA VAL A 5 23.56 -27.47 -7.40
C VAL A 5 24.84 -26.66 -7.64
N CYS A 6 25.98 -27.31 -7.53
CA CYS A 6 27.32 -26.75 -7.74
C CYS A 6 28.10 -27.67 -8.70
N LYS A 7 29.20 -27.17 -9.28
CA LYS A 7 30.13 -27.96 -10.12
C LYS A 7 29.44 -28.79 -11.21
N TRP A 8 28.55 -28.16 -11.97
CA TRP A 8 27.91 -28.83 -13.10
C TRP A 8 28.91 -28.99 -14.24
N GLU A 9 29.18 -30.22 -14.64
CA GLU A 9 30.05 -30.54 -15.76
C GLU A 9 29.64 -31.84 -16.46
N VAL A 10 30.00 -31.93 -17.74
CA VAL A 10 29.82 -33.15 -18.55
C VAL A 10 31.16 -33.86 -18.59
N LEU A 11 31.22 -35.08 -18.04
CA LEU A 11 32.45 -35.84 -17.94
C LEU A 11 32.85 -36.37 -19.33
N GLN A 12 34.08 -36.09 -19.76
CA GLN A 12 34.62 -36.50 -21.07
C GLN A 12 35.45 -37.80 -21.01
N GLY A 13 35.15 -38.69 -20.06
CA GLY A 13 35.81 -39.99 -19.98
C GLY A 13 35.45 -40.91 -21.15
N GLU A 14 36.20 -42.00 -21.33
CA GLU A 14 35.84 -43.05 -22.28
C GLU A 14 34.48 -43.64 -21.89
N VAL A 15 33.44 -43.28 -22.65
CA VAL A 15 32.10 -43.83 -22.46
C VAL A 15 31.86 -44.84 -23.58
N TYR A 16 31.64 -46.10 -23.21
CA TYR A 16 31.25 -47.17 -24.15
C TYR A 16 29.79 -47.06 -24.61
N THR A 17 29.18 -45.86 -24.46
CA THR A 17 27.80 -45.57 -24.84
C THR A 17 27.73 -44.20 -25.50
N TYR A 18 26.68 -43.94 -26.30
CA TYR A 18 26.44 -42.64 -26.93
C TYR A 18 26.02 -41.53 -25.92
N HIS A 19 25.87 -41.86 -24.63
CA HIS A 19 25.47 -40.91 -23.60
C HIS A 19 26.68 -40.44 -22.81
N HIS A 20 26.73 -39.15 -22.52
CA HIS A 20 27.75 -38.58 -21.63
C HIS A 20 27.23 -38.51 -20.19
N HIS A 21 28.10 -38.81 -19.23
CA HIS A 21 27.77 -38.67 -17.82
C HIS A 21 27.80 -37.20 -17.40
N ILE A 22 26.78 -36.78 -16.64
CA ILE A 22 26.72 -35.46 -16.04
C ILE A 22 27.11 -35.59 -14.57
N TYR A 23 28.07 -34.78 -14.14
CA TYR A 23 28.46 -34.64 -12.75
C TYR A 23 27.96 -33.31 -12.19
N PHE A 24 27.47 -33.34 -10.96
CA PHE A 24 27.19 -32.15 -10.17
C PHE A 24 27.24 -32.46 -8.68
N GLU A 25 27.65 -31.47 -7.90
CA GLU A 25 27.60 -31.50 -6.45
C GLU A 25 26.32 -30.84 -5.93
N VAL A 26 25.85 -31.30 -4.78
CA VAL A 26 24.65 -30.77 -4.16
C VAL A 26 25.00 -30.21 -2.78
N GLY A 27 25.17 -28.88 -2.71
CA GLY A 27 25.46 -28.15 -1.48
C GLY A 27 24.22 -27.96 -0.59
N GLN A 28 24.44 -27.89 0.72
CA GLN A 28 23.41 -27.43 1.66
C GLN A 28 23.27 -25.90 1.56
N ASN A 29 22.04 -25.43 1.34
CA ASN A 29 21.75 -24.00 1.40
C ASN A 29 21.66 -23.55 2.87
N ALA A 30 22.66 -22.81 3.35
CA ALA A 30 22.56 -22.05 4.58
C ALA A 30 21.54 -20.91 4.36
N ARG A 31 20.27 -21.16 4.68
CA ARG A 31 19.22 -20.15 4.54
C ARG A 31 19.50 -18.98 5.48
N LYS A 32 19.64 -17.77 4.94
CA LYS A 32 19.33 -16.54 5.69
C LYS A 32 17.96 -16.07 5.25
N ALA A 33 16.95 -16.25 6.10
CA ALA A 33 15.66 -15.60 5.89
C ALA A 33 15.87 -14.09 6.10
N VAL A 34 16.11 -13.33 5.03
CA VAL A 34 16.15 -11.87 5.08
C VAL A 34 14.88 -11.32 4.45
N GLY A 35 13.73 -11.65 5.04
CA GLY A 35 12.52 -10.88 4.77
C GLY A 35 12.62 -9.54 5.49
N SER A 36 12.19 -8.44 4.87
CA SER A 36 12.21 -7.15 5.55
C SER A 36 11.21 -7.16 6.70
N THR A 37 11.70 -6.98 7.92
CA THR A 37 10.90 -6.72 9.13
C THR A 37 10.34 -5.30 9.07
N GLY A 38 9.29 -5.10 8.28
CA GLY A 38 8.53 -3.85 8.28
C GLY A 38 7.39 -3.93 9.29
N THR A 39 7.04 -2.81 9.93
CA THR A 39 5.74 -2.66 10.59
C THR A 39 4.82 -1.81 9.73
N TYR A 40 3.52 -1.93 9.93
CA TYR A 40 2.56 -0.94 9.45
C TYR A 40 1.74 -0.42 10.62
N ARG A 41 1.22 0.79 10.45
CA ARG A 41 0.40 1.45 11.45
C ARG A 41 -1.07 1.22 11.14
N LEU A 42 -1.80 0.62 12.07
CA LEU A 42 -3.23 0.45 11.98
C LEU A 42 -3.91 1.35 13.00
N LEU A 43 -4.75 2.27 12.50
CA LEU A 43 -5.59 3.09 13.36
C LEU A 43 -6.82 2.28 13.79
N GLN A 44 -7.00 2.11 15.09
CA GLN A 44 -8.22 1.53 15.65
C GLN A 44 -9.35 2.55 15.57
N LYS A 45 -10.08 2.54 14.44
CA LYS A 45 -11.08 3.55 14.09
C LYS A 45 -12.16 3.74 15.16
N GLN A 46 -12.62 2.65 15.76
CA GLN A 46 -13.68 2.67 16.79
C GLN A 46 -13.19 3.36 18.07
N GLU A 47 -12.04 2.95 18.61
CA GLU A 47 -11.46 3.62 19.78
C GLU A 47 -11.12 5.08 19.52
N PHE A 48 -10.56 5.38 18.34
CA PHE A 48 -10.24 6.73 17.94
C PHE A 48 -11.50 7.62 17.94
N ALA A 49 -12.57 7.16 17.30
CA ALA A 49 -13.84 7.89 17.26
C ALA A 49 -14.44 8.09 18.65
N GLN A 50 -14.36 7.08 19.52
CA GLN A 50 -14.88 7.19 20.89
C GLN A 50 -14.08 8.19 21.71
N LYS A 51 -12.75 8.09 21.73
CA LYS A 51 -11.87 9.03 22.47
C LYS A 51 -12.00 10.47 21.96
N LEU A 52 -12.21 10.64 20.66
CA LEU A 52 -12.44 11.96 20.07
C LEU A 52 -13.78 12.54 20.54
N LYS A 53 -14.86 11.75 20.52
CA LYS A 53 -16.16 12.15 21.07
C LYS A 53 -16.05 12.50 22.55
N ASP A 54 -15.44 11.64 23.37
CA ASP A 54 -15.29 11.87 24.80
C ASP A 54 -14.50 13.14 25.11
N HIS A 55 -13.44 13.40 24.35
CA HIS A 55 -12.57 14.56 24.54
C HIS A 55 -13.28 15.89 24.24
N PHE A 56 -14.12 15.93 23.19
CA PHE A 56 -14.79 17.17 22.76
C PHE A 56 -16.21 17.33 23.30
N GLN A 57 -16.93 16.25 23.65
CA GLN A 57 -18.25 16.35 24.29
C GLN A 57 -18.14 16.84 25.74
N LYS A 58 -17.08 16.47 26.46
CA LYS A 58 -16.86 16.90 27.85
C LYS A 58 -16.33 18.34 27.97
N ARG A 59 -15.85 18.93 26.87
CA ARG A 59 -15.26 20.28 26.85
C ARG A 59 -16.00 21.17 25.86
N ASN A 60 -17.04 21.83 26.32
CA ASN A 60 -17.74 22.87 25.56
C ASN A 60 -16.95 24.20 25.59
N ARG A 61 -15.73 24.20 25.01
CA ARG A 61 -14.87 25.40 24.92
C ARG A 61 -14.51 25.68 23.47
N LYS A 62 -14.40 26.97 23.12
CA LYS A 62 -13.81 27.43 21.86
C LYS A 62 -12.32 27.02 21.84
N ILE A 63 -11.95 26.11 20.96
CA ILE A 63 -10.59 25.59 20.82
C ILE A 63 -9.96 26.22 19.58
N SER A 64 -8.72 26.71 19.72
CA SER A 64 -7.94 27.21 18.59
C SER A 64 -7.69 26.09 17.57
N PRO A 65 -7.71 26.35 16.25
CA PRO A 65 -7.46 25.33 15.22
C PRO A 65 -6.20 24.49 15.46
N ASN A 66 -5.10 25.11 15.89
CA ASN A 66 -3.84 24.41 16.18
C ASN A 66 -3.94 23.51 17.41
N ALA A 67 -4.69 23.93 18.43
CA ALA A 67 -4.92 23.11 19.62
C ALA A 67 -5.81 21.90 19.28
N PHE A 68 -6.78 22.08 18.38
CA PHE A 68 -7.58 20.97 17.86
C PHE A 68 -6.72 19.97 17.09
N THR A 69 -5.90 20.42 16.13
CA THR A 69 -5.04 19.53 15.33
C THR A 69 -4.08 18.74 16.19
N ASN A 70 -3.43 19.40 17.17
CA ASN A 70 -2.48 18.72 18.07
C ASN A 70 -3.18 17.65 18.92
N THR A 71 -4.38 17.94 19.40
CA THR A 71 -5.16 16.96 20.17
C THR A 71 -5.56 15.77 19.30
N VAL A 72 -6.04 16.00 18.08
CA VAL A 72 -6.42 14.94 17.14
C VAL A 72 -5.20 14.07 16.79
N LEU A 73 -4.03 14.68 16.57
CA LEU A 73 -2.79 13.96 16.31
C LEU A 73 -2.35 13.12 17.50
N ASP A 74 -2.48 13.64 18.73
CA ASP A 74 -2.17 12.89 19.95
C ASP A 74 -3.09 11.68 20.13
N ILE A 75 -4.41 11.85 19.96
CA ILE A 75 -5.38 10.75 20.02
C ILE A 75 -5.09 9.73 18.90
N ASN A 76 -4.80 10.20 17.69
CA ASN A 76 -4.44 9.34 16.55
C ASN A 76 -3.20 8.49 16.89
N ARG A 77 -2.15 9.11 17.43
CA ARG A 77 -0.93 8.41 17.84
C ARG A 77 -1.21 7.33 18.89
N LYS A 78 -2.06 7.63 19.89
CA LYS A 78 -2.44 6.69 20.96
C LYS A 78 -3.33 5.54 20.49
N CYS A 79 -4.15 5.76 19.46
CA CYS A 79 -5.02 4.74 18.87
C CYS A 79 -4.40 4.01 17.67
N THR A 80 -3.14 4.30 17.36
CA THR A 80 -2.43 3.66 16.27
C THR A 80 -1.53 2.57 16.81
N VAL A 81 -1.84 1.32 16.44
CA VAL A 81 -1.01 0.17 16.78
C VAL A 81 -0.01 -0.12 15.67
N SER A 82 1.22 -0.47 16.06
CA SER A 82 2.25 -0.93 15.14
C SER A 82 2.16 -2.44 15.00
N ILE A 83 1.76 -2.91 13.83
CA ILE A 83 1.60 -4.35 13.55
C ILE A 83 2.80 -4.82 12.72
N PRO A 84 3.47 -5.91 13.12
CA PRO A 84 4.52 -6.52 12.30
C PRO A 84 3.91 -7.02 10.99
N LYS A 85 4.53 -6.69 9.85
CA LYS A 85 4.16 -7.30 8.58
C LYS A 85 4.57 -8.77 8.61
N HIS A 86 3.73 -9.63 8.06
CA HIS A 86 4.11 -11.01 7.80
C HIS A 86 5.39 -11.04 6.97
N ILE A 87 6.36 -11.82 7.45
CA ILE A 87 7.60 -12.06 6.73
C ILE A 87 7.24 -12.94 5.53
N HIS A 88 7.21 -12.36 4.34
CA HIS A 88 7.20 -13.18 3.13
C HIS A 88 8.55 -13.90 3.04
N THR A 89 8.52 -15.22 3.21
CA THR A 89 9.67 -16.07 2.92
C THR A 89 10.00 -15.93 1.44
N MET A 90 11.24 -15.55 1.14
CA MET A 90 11.65 -15.40 -0.26
C MET A 90 11.76 -16.78 -0.94
N PRO A 91 11.46 -16.87 -2.25
CA PRO A 91 11.60 -18.10 -3.01
C PRO A 91 13.01 -18.69 -2.91
N TYR A 92 13.13 -20.00 -3.18
CA TYR A 92 14.41 -20.72 -3.04
C TYR A 92 15.51 -20.24 -4.00
N TRP A 93 15.14 -19.59 -5.10
CA TRP A 93 16.04 -19.01 -6.09
C TRP A 93 16.39 -17.54 -5.78
N PHE A 94 15.79 -16.96 -4.73
CA PHE A 94 15.99 -15.56 -4.38
C PHE A 94 17.14 -15.43 -3.38
N ASP A 95 18.29 -15.01 -3.87
CA ASP A 95 19.52 -14.87 -3.08
C ASP A 95 19.85 -13.41 -2.72
N GLU A 96 20.92 -13.23 -1.94
CA GLU A 96 21.38 -11.91 -1.49
C GLU A 96 21.82 -11.04 -2.68
N GLU A 97 22.38 -11.64 -3.72
CA GLU A 97 22.79 -10.96 -4.94
C GLU A 97 21.58 -10.41 -5.71
N THR A 98 20.55 -11.25 -5.92
CA THR A 98 19.26 -10.86 -6.51
C THR A 98 18.62 -9.74 -5.71
N GLN A 99 18.66 -9.81 -4.37
CA GLN A 99 18.16 -8.74 -3.51
C GLN A 99 18.94 -7.43 -3.72
N LYS A 100 20.28 -7.48 -3.78
CA LYS A 100 21.14 -6.30 -4.03
C LYS A 100 20.88 -5.69 -5.41
N LEU A 101 20.79 -6.52 -6.45
CA LEU A 101 20.46 -6.06 -7.81
C LEU A 101 19.08 -5.42 -7.85
N ARG A 102 18.09 -6.04 -7.18
CA ARG A 102 16.72 -5.53 -7.11
C ARG A 102 16.65 -4.19 -6.37
N THR A 103 17.36 -4.02 -5.26
CA THR A 103 17.37 -2.75 -4.51
C THR A 103 18.02 -1.64 -5.32
N GLU A 104 19.15 -1.92 -5.98
CA GLU A 104 19.85 -0.95 -6.83
C GLU A 104 19.03 -0.57 -8.07
N CYS A 105 18.41 -1.55 -8.74
CA CYS A 105 17.50 -1.30 -9.87
C CYS A 105 16.33 -0.40 -9.44
N ASN A 106 15.69 -0.70 -8.31
CA ASN A 106 14.60 0.12 -7.78
C ASN A 106 15.05 1.54 -7.41
N LYS A 107 16.25 1.69 -6.86
CA LYS A 107 16.85 2.99 -6.53
C LYS A 107 17.05 3.82 -7.81
N ARG A 108 17.66 3.25 -8.84
CA ARG A 108 17.85 3.90 -10.15
C ARG A 108 16.52 4.27 -10.80
N ARG A 109 15.57 3.33 -10.84
CA ARG A 109 14.22 3.58 -11.37
C ARG A 109 13.54 4.74 -10.67
N ARG A 110 13.56 4.78 -9.34
CA ARG A 110 12.98 5.89 -8.56
C ARG A 110 13.65 7.22 -8.84
N LYS A 111 14.98 7.25 -8.97
CA LYS A 111 15.74 8.46 -9.32
C LYS A 111 15.32 8.97 -10.70
N LEU A 112 15.28 8.09 -11.70
CA LEU A 112 14.88 8.42 -13.07
C LEU A 112 13.43 8.92 -13.14
N THR A 113 12.51 8.25 -12.45
CA THR A 113 11.09 8.63 -12.43
C THR A 113 10.92 10.04 -11.85
N ARG A 114 11.64 10.36 -10.76
CA ARG A 114 11.58 11.69 -10.14
C ARG A 114 12.21 12.78 -11.02
N SER A 115 13.32 12.49 -11.70
CA SER A 115 13.93 13.46 -12.61
C SER A 115 13.05 13.73 -13.83
N HIS A 116 12.39 12.71 -14.38
CA HIS A 116 11.41 12.88 -15.46
C HIS A 116 10.22 13.73 -15.01
N TRP A 117 9.72 13.52 -13.79
CA TRP A 117 8.64 14.36 -13.26
C TRP A 117 9.06 15.82 -13.15
N LYS A 118 10.27 16.09 -12.63
CA LYS A 118 10.80 17.45 -12.54
C LYS A 118 10.93 18.11 -13.92
N LYS A 119 11.44 17.37 -14.91
CA LYS A 119 11.53 17.84 -16.29
C LYS A 119 10.15 18.16 -16.87
N LEU A 120 9.15 17.30 -16.63
CA LEU A 120 7.79 17.53 -17.09
C LEU A 120 7.19 18.82 -16.50
N GLN A 121 7.46 19.10 -15.22
CA GLN A 121 7.03 20.35 -14.57
C GLN A 121 7.68 21.56 -15.24
N GLU A 122 8.99 21.52 -15.48
CA GLU A 122 9.73 22.57 -16.17
C GLU A 122 9.25 22.77 -17.62
N ASP A 123 8.98 21.68 -18.35
CA ASP A 123 8.44 21.73 -19.71
C ASP A 123 7.05 22.39 -19.73
N LEU A 124 6.21 22.14 -18.72
CA LEU A 124 4.88 22.76 -18.57
C LEU A 124 4.99 24.25 -18.19
N GLU A 125 5.95 24.64 -17.36
CA GLU A 125 6.19 26.04 -17.00
C GLU A 125 6.70 26.85 -18.20
N ASN A 126 7.61 26.28 -18.99
CA ASN A 126 8.18 26.93 -20.17
C ASN A 126 7.25 26.91 -21.38
N ASN A 127 6.45 25.86 -21.54
CA ASN A 127 5.48 25.75 -22.62
C ASN A 127 4.24 24.95 -22.17
N VAL A 128 3.25 25.69 -21.67
CA VAL A 128 1.98 25.17 -21.14
C VAL A 128 1.22 24.29 -22.15
N TRP A 129 1.45 24.45 -23.46
CA TRP A 129 0.78 23.68 -24.52
C TRP A 129 1.71 22.74 -25.28
N GLY A 130 2.95 22.58 -24.80
CA GLY A 130 3.98 21.76 -25.44
C GLY A 130 3.87 20.26 -25.17
N ASP A 131 5.00 19.56 -25.28
CA ASP A 131 5.04 18.12 -25.07
C ASP A 131 4.63 17.69 -23.66
N GLY A 132 4.90 18.52 -22.65
CA GLY A 132 4.48 18.27 -21.27
C GLY A 132 2.96 18.18 -21.14
N TYR A 133 2.23 19.08 -21.81
CA TYR A 133 0.78 19.07 -21.87
C TYR A 133 0.24 17.85 -22.59
N ARG A 134 0.83 17.51 -23.75
CA ARG A 134 0.44 16.32 -24.53
C ARG A 134 0.60 15.03 -23.71
N ILE A 135 1.69 14.91 -22.95
CA ILE A 135 1.96 13.76 -22.07
C ILE A 135 0.97 13.72 -20.91
N ALA A 136 0.74 14.85 -20.23
CA ALA A 136 -0.22 14.94 -19.13
C ALA A 136 -1.66 14.59 -19.60
N MET A 137 -2.10 15.16 -20.72
CA MET A 137 -3.41 14.91 -21.28
C MET A 137 -3.58 13.47 -21.77
N ARG A 138 -2.54 12.83 -22.33
CA ARG A 138 -2.59 11.40 -22.67
C ARG A 138 -2.90 10.55 -21.44
N HIS A 139 -2.26 10.84 -20.31
CA HIS A 139 -2.52 10.13 -19.06
C HIS A 139 -3.91 10.42 -18.50
N LEU A 140 -4.38 11.67 -18.54
CA LEU A 140 -5.73 12.03 -18.09
C LEU A 140 -6.83 11.42 -18.97
N ASN A 141 -6.63 11.42 -20.29
CA ASN A 141 -7.59 10.84 -21.24
C ASN A 141 -7.59 9.30 -21.24
N SER A 142 -6.54 8.67 -20.72
CA SER A 142 -6.49 7.22 -20.51
C SER A 142 -7.21 6.75 -19.25
N LEU A 143 -7.65 7.67 -18.38
CA LEU A 143 -8.50 7.32 -17.26
C LEU A 143 -9.88 6.92 -17.82
N PRO A 144 -10.54 5.89 -17.25
CA PRO A 144 -11.93 5.63 -17.60
C PRO A 144 -12.72 6.92 -17.39
N PRO A 145 -13.67 7.26 -18.28
CA PRO A 145 -14.48 8.45 -18.09
C PRO A 145 -15.04 8.43 -16.67
N PRO A 146 -15.00 9.56 -15.95
CA PRO A 146 -15.49 9.62 -14.58
C PRO A 146 -16.87 8.98 -14.54
N TYR A 147 -17.08 8.05 -13.61
CA TYR A 147 -18.34 7.32 -13.49
C TYR A 147 -19.49 8.34 -13.57
N ASN A 148 -20.22 8.29 -14.68
CA ASN A 148 -21.32 9.20 -14.95
C ASN A 148 -22.61 8.40 -14.70
N PRO A 149 -23.09 8.35 -13.44
CA PRO A 149 -24.30 7.60 -13.13
C PRO A 149 -25.46 8.12 -13.96
N THR A 150 -26.33 7.21 -14.38
CA THR A 150 -27.60 7.57 -15.03
C THR A 150 -28.39 8.53 -14.13
N ILE A 151 -29.29 9.31 -14.74
CA ILE A 151 -30.12 10.28 -14.02
C ILE A 151 -30.87 9.60 -12.86
N GLU A 152 -31.35 8.38 -13.08
CA GLU A 152 -32.00 7.53 -12.06
C GLU A 152 -31.07 7.22 -10.88
N ARG A 153 -29.82 6.83 -11.16
CA ARG A 153 -28.83 6.53 -10.13
C ARG A 153 -28.40 7.79 -9.37
N LYS A 154 -28.28 8.93 -10.05
CA LYS A 154 -28.05 10.24 -9.41
C LYS A 154 -29.20 10.60 -8.47
N ALA A 155 -30.44 10.43 -8.90
CA ALA A 155 -31.62 10.68 -8.09
C ALA A 155 -31.70 9.74 -6.87
N GLN A 156 -31.31 8.48 -7.03
CA GLN A 156 -31.23 7.51 -5.93
C GLN A 156 -30.16 7.90 -4.90
N ILE A 157 -28.96 8.26 -5.35
CA ILE A 157 -27.86 8.72 -4.49
C ILE A 157 -28.29 9.98 -3.72
N LEU A 158 -28.95 10.93 -4.38
CA LEU A 158 -29.45 12.14 -3.73
C LEU A 158 -30.52 11.83 -2.67
N ARG A 159 -31.44 10.89 -2.94
CA ARG A 159 -32.42 10.42 -1.94
C ARG A 159 -31.75 9.74 -0.75
N GLU A 160 -30.68 8.97 -0.97
CA GLU A 160 -29.92 8.30 0.09
C GLU A 160 -29.13 9.27 0.97
N LEU A 161 -28.47 10.27 0.35
CA LEU A 161 -27.66 11.26 1.04
C LEU A 161 -28.50 12.33 1.75
N PHE A 162 -29.59 12.76 1.13
CA PHE A 162 -30.48 13.81 1.62
C PHE A 162 -31.85 13.26 2.00
N LYS A 163 -31.89 12.23 2.86
CA LYS A 163 -33.15 11.79 3.48
C LYS A 163 -33.78 12.99 4.21
N THR A 164 -34.94 13.44 3.73
CA THR A 164 -35.76 14.45 4.40
C THR A 164 -36.06 13.97 5.83
N SER A 165 -36.03 14.90 6.79
CA SER A 165 -36.20 14.62 8.22
C SER A 165 -37.45 13.80 8.56
N SER A 166 -38.48 13.87 7.71
CA SER A 166 -39.74 13.12 7.77
C SER A 166 -39.62 11.61 7.49
N GLN A 167 -38.54 11.15 6.87
CA GLN A 167 -38.31 9.73 6.54
C GLN A 167 -37.20 9.07 7.37
N ARG A 168 -36.63 9.77 8.36
CA ARG A 168 -35.77 9.09 9.34
C ARG A 168 -36.67 8.22 10.21
N PRO A 169 -36.48 6.88 10.26
CA PRO A 169 -37.15 6.09 11.28
C PRO A 169 -36.78 6.69 12.63
N GLN A 170 -37.79 7.07 13.42
CA GLN A 170 -37.59 7.46 14.81
C GLN A 170 -36.80 6.33 15.46
N MET A 171 -35.53 6.58 15.79
CA MET A 171 -34.77 5.62 16.58
C MET A 171 -35.47 5.55 17.92
N LYS A 172 -36.31 4.53 18.10
CA LYS A 172 -36.79 4.14 19.43
C LYS A 172 -35.52 3.83 20.21
N HIS A 173 -35.15 4.74 21.12
CA HIS A 173 -34.15 4.48 22.13
C HIS A 173 -34.68 3.32 22.97
N VAL A 174 -34.28 2.10 22.62
CA VAL A 174 -34.45 0.93 23.48
C VAL A 174 -33.36 1.07 24.55
N TRP A 175 -33.69 1.77 25.63
CA TRP A 175 -32.99 1.53 26.88
C TRP A 175 -33.31 0.08 27.27
N ARG A 176 -32.30 -0.81 27.22
CA ARG A 176 -32.41 -2.09 27.89
C ARG A 176 -32.43 -1.80 29.39
N GLU A 177 -33.61 -1.76 29.96
CA GLU A 177 -33.80 -1.98 31.38
C GLU A 177 -33.44 -3.44 31.70
N GLU A 178 -32.61 -3.58 32.73
CA GLU A 178 -32.54 -4.69 33.67
C GLU A 178 -32.11 -6.07 33.14
N VAL A 179 -30.86 -6.40 33.46
CA VAL A 179 -30.49 -7.77 33.84
C VAL A 179 -30.15 -7.70 35.33
N VAL A 180 -31.07 -8.24 36.14
CA VAL A 180 -30.81 -8.71 37.52
C VAL A 180 -30.05 -10.02 37.44
#